data_AF-A0A3D2S390-F1
#
_entry.id   AF-A0A3D2S390-F1
#
_cell.length_a   1.000
_cell.length_b   1.000
_cell.length_c   1.000
_cell.angle_alpha   90.00
_cell.angle_beta   90.00
_cell.angle_gamma   90.00
#
_symmetry.space_group_name_H-M   'P 1'
#
loop_
_entity.id
_entity.type
_entity.pdbx_description
1 polymer ?
#
loop_
_entity_poly.entity_id
_entity_poly.type
_entity_poly.pdbx_seq_one_letter_code
_entity_poly.pdbx_strand_id
1 'polypeptide(L)'
;KDLYPFEPVGAIDQKAGIIKKYSEDPPLFVFETDNGTTRYLPAILPASFQQHNLPVIITGFYGNIPNNVRLVGIPLEITTIEVVE
;
A
#
# COMPACT_ATOMS: atom_id res chain seq x y z
N LYS A 1 4.82 -16.60 -8.65
CA LYS A 1 3.50 -15.93 -8.49
C LYS A 1 3.03 -16.09 -7.04
N ASP A 2 3.97 -16.22 -6.08
CA ASP A 2 3.75 -16.98 -4.83
C ASP A 2 4.00 -16.17 -3.57
N LEU A 3 3.98 -14.83 -3.65
CA LEU A 3 4.15 -13.98 -2.48
C LEU A 3 2.92 -13.13 -2.16
N TYR A 4 1.88 -13.11 -3.01
CA TYR A 4 0.68 -12.28 -2.80
C TYR A 4 -0.61 -13.01 -3.18
N PRO A 5 -1.41 -13.48 -2.19
CA PRO A 5 -2.54 -14.37 -2.43
C PRO A 5 -3.89 -13.65 -2.30
N PHE A 6 -4.09 -12.50 -2.95
CA PHE A 6 -5.40 -11.87 -2.97
C PHE A 6 -5.96 -11.82 -4.38
N GLU A 7 -7.26 -12.10 -4.51
CA GLU A 7 -7.99 -11.83 -5.74
C GLU A 7 -8.21 -10.32 -5.82
N PRO A 8 -7.82 -9.66 -6.93
CA PRO A 8 -8.06 -8.23 -7.10
C PRO A 8 -9.56 -7.96 -7.15
N VAL A 9 -10.00 -6.99 -6.35
CA VAL A 9 -11.42 -6.61 -6.19
C VAL A 9 -11.71 -5.29 -6.88
N GLY A 10 -10.70 -4.44 -7.00
CA GLY A 10 -10.81 -3.17 -7.72
C GLY A 10 -9.45 -2.59 -8.09
N ALA A 11 -9.48 -1.55 -8.92
CA ALA A 11 -8.31 -0.80 -9.36
C ALA A 11 -8.18 0.52 -8.60
N ILE A 12 -6.94 0.99 -8.48
CA ILE A 12 -6.58 2.33 -8.03
C ILE A 12 -6.02 3.07 -9.23
N ASP A 13 -6.73 4.12 -9.65
CA ASP A 13 -6.30 5.00 -10.73
C ASP A 13 -5.74 6.30 -10.14
N GLN A 14 -4.43 6.49 -10.28
CA GLN A 14 -3.67 7.69 -9.92
C GLN A 14 -4.05 8.29 -8.56
N LYS A 15 -4.02 7.47 -7.50
CA LYS A 15 -4.36 7.92 -6.16
C LYS A 15 -3.15 8.52 -5.47
N ALA A 16 -3.26 9.78 -5.07
CA ALA A 16 -2.29 10.45 -4.21
C ALA A 16 -2.43 10.00 -2.75
N GLY A 17 -1.30 9.89 -2.07
CA GLY A 17 -1.23 9.56 -0.65
C GLY A 17 0.19 9.66 -0.11
N ILE A 18 0.42 9.06 1.05
CA ILE A 18 1.69 9.13 1.77
C ILE A 18 2.13 7.73 2.15
N ILE A 19 3.40 7.39 1.88
CA ILE A 19 4.03 6.22 2.47
C ILE A 19 4.35 6.50 3.94
N LYS A 20 3.81 5.66 4.81
CA LYS A 20 4.02 5.73 6.25
C LYS A 20 4.67 4.44 6.73
N LYS A 21 5.76 4.60 7.47
CA LYS A 21 6.30 3.52 8.29
C LYS A 21 5.34 3.22 9.44
N TYR A 22 4.89 1.97 9.51
CA TYR A 22 3.93 1.45 10.49
C TYR A 22 4.61 0.67 11.62
N SER A 23 5.69 -0.06 11.31
CA SER A 23 6.50 -0.80 12.30
C SER A 23 7.98 -0.56 12.04
N GLU A 24 8.76 -0.52 13.12
CA GLU A 24 10.22 -0.42 13.08
C GLU A 24 10.89 -1.79 12.93
N ASP A 25 10.35 -2.83 13.58
CA ASP A 25 10.93 -4.17 13.65
C ASP A 25 9.83 -5.27 13.64
N PRO A 26 9.67 -6.03 12.53
CA PRO A 26 10.30 -5.79 11.24
C PRO A 26 9.78 -4.49 10.59
N PRO A 27 10.57 -3.86 9.69
CA PRO A 27 10.14 -2.65 9.00
C PRO A 27 8.91 -2.93 8.15
N LEU A 28 7.82 -2.19 8.41
CA LEU A 28 6.58 -2.28 7.67
C LEU A 28 6.15 -0.90 7.20
N PHE A 29 5.75 -0.80 5.94
CA PHE A 29 5.27 0.45 5.34
C PHE A 29 3.87 0.25 4.78
N VAL A 30 3.04 1.26 4.95
CA VAL A 30 1.67 1.33 4.43
C VAL A 30 1.52 2.58 3.57
N PHE A 31 0.58 2.52 2.63
CA PHE A 31 0.17 3.68 1.84
C PHE A 31 -1.12 4.24 2.44
N GLU A 32 -1.05 5.46 2.97
CA GLU A 32 -2.19 6.16 3.57
C GLU A 32 -2.79 7.16 2.58
N THR A 33 -4.11 7.15 2.47
CA THR A 33 -4.89 8.10 1.67
C THR A 33 -5.99 8.72 2.52
N ASP A 34 -6.65 9.75 1.98
CA ASP A 34 -7.79 10.41 2.63
C ASP A 34 -7.46 10.86 4.08
N ASN A 35 -6.28 11.48 4.25
CA ASN A 35 -5.73 11.92 5.54
C ASN A 35 -5.57 10.79 6.59
N GLY A 36 -5.25 9.58 6.14
CA GLY A 36 -5.03 8.43 7.03
C GLY A 36 -6.29 7.60 7.28
N THR A 37 -7.44 7.98 6.70
CA THR A 37 -8.70 7.23 6.84
C THR A 37 -8.62 5.87 6.14
N THR A 38 -7.96 5.81 4.99
CA THR A 38 -7.81 4.58 4.20
C THR A 38 -6.35 4.17 4.17
N ARG A 39 -6.07 2.94 4.59
CA ARG A 39 -4.73 2.34 4.56
C ARG A 39 -4.67 1.18 3.59
N TYR A 40 -3.65 1.18 2.76
CA TYR A 40 -3.29 0.05 1.93
C TYR A 40 -1.98 -0.55 2.43
N LEU A 41 -1.87 -1.87 2.35
CA LEU A 41 -0.68 -2.63 2.64
C LEU A 41 -0.08 -3.08 1.29
N PRO A 42 0.94 -2.36 0.79
CA PRO A 42 1.58 -2.70 -0.47
C PRO A 42 2.23 -4.07 -0.41
N ALA A 43 2.13 -4.73 -1.55
CA ALA A 43 2.57 -6.09 -1.66
C ALA A 43 4.09 -6.20 -1.57
N ILE A 44 4.66 -5.46 -2.50
CA ILE A 44 6.07 -5.21 -2.65
C ILE A 44 6.16 -3.69 -2.74
N LEU A 45 6.92 -3.08 -1.83
CA LEU A 45 7.26 -1.66 -1.90
C LEU A 45 8.74 -1.55 -2.27
N PRO A 46 9.09 -0.95 -3.42
CA PRO A 46 10.50 -0.83 -3.82
C PRO A 46 11.29 -0.06 -2.77
N ALA A 47 12.55 -0.45 -2.54
CA ALA A 47 13.37 0.09 -1.45
C ALA A 47 13.52 1.62 -1.50
N SER A 48 13.54 2.23 -2.69
CA SER A 48 13.58 3.68 -2.87
C SER A 48 12.39 4.42 -2.25
N PHE A 49 11.22 3.76 -2.15
CA PHE A 49 9.99 4.31 -1.60
C PHE A 49 9.72 3.89 -0.14
N GLN A 50 10.62 3.10 0.47
CA GLN A 50 10.53 2.69 1.89
C GLN A 50 10.97 3.82 2.83
N GLN A 51 10.31 4.97 2.72
CA GLN A 51 10.61 6.18 3.48
C GLN A 51 9.36 6.64 4.22
N HIS A 52 9.52 7.02 5.49
CA HIS A 52 8.41 7.54 6.27
C HIS A 52 8.07 8.97 5.80
N ASN A 53 6.78 9.27 5.66
CA ASN A 53 6.26 10.56 5.18
C ASN A 53 6.61 10.90 3.72
N LEU A 54 6.75 9.91 2.85
CA LEU A 54 7.01 10.15 1.43
C LEU A 54 5.67 10.34 0.68
N PRO A 55 5.36 11.54 0.16
CA PRO A 55 4.19 11.75 -0.69
C PRO A 55 4.38 11.07 -2.05
N VAL A 56 3.39 10.28 -2.47
CA VAL A 56 3.44 9.52 -3.73
C VAL A 56 2.08 9.49 -4.41
N ILE A 57 2.07 9.28 -5.72
CA ILE A 57 0.91 8.84 -6.49
C ILE A 57 1.14 7.40 -6.91
N ILE A 58 0.10 6.58 -6.78
CA ILE A 58 0.16 5.17 -7.20
C ILE A 58 -0.95 4.82 -8.18
N THR A 59 -0.68 3.80 -8.98
CA THR A 59 -1.71 2.99 -9.65
C THR A 59 -1.56 1.54 -9.24
N GLY A 60 -2.63 0.77 -9.29
CA GLY A 60 -2.55 -0.65 -8.94
C GLY A 60 -3.90 -1.31 -8.73
N PHE A 61 -3.87 -2.45 -8.03
CA PHE A 61 -5.06 -3.23 -7.70
C PHE A 61 -5.11 -3.51 -6.21
N TYR A 62 -6.31 -3.44 -5.62
CA TYR A 62 -6.51 -3.78 -4.22
C TYR A 62 -7.38 -5.02 -4.06
N GLY A 63 -7.12 -5.76 -2.99
CA GLY A 63 -7.82 -6.99 -2.65
C GLY A 63 -8.80 -6.84 -1.51
N ASN A 64 -9.52 -7.92 -1.23
CA ASN A 64 -10.27 -8.05 0.02
C ASN A 64 -9.36 -8.54 1.15
N ILE A 65 -9.66 -8.08 2.36
CA ILE A 65 -9.12 -8.68 3.58
C ILE A 65 -9.93 -9.96 3.84
N PRO A 66 -9.31 -11.15 3.93
CA PRO A 66 -10.04 -12.39 4.20
C PRO A 66 -10.82 -12.33 5.52
N ASN A 67 -11.95 -13.02 5.57
CA ASN A 67 -12.74 -13.15 6.80
C ASN A 67 -11.86 -13.72 7.93
N ASN A 68 -12.00 -13.15 9.13
CA ASN A 68 -11.24 -13.50 10.34
C ASN A 68 -9.74 -13.13 10.33
N VAL A 69 -9.23 -12.40 9.33
CA VAL A 69 -7.86 -11.88 9.32
C VAL A 69 -7.87 -10.39 9.67
N ARG A 70 -6.95 -9.96 10.54
CA ARG A 70 -6.72 -8.54 10.84
C ARG A 70 -5.43 -8.09 10.16
N LEU A 71 -5.57 -7.34 9.07
CA LEU A 71 -4.46 -6.67 8.40
C LEU A 71 -4.39 -5.19 8.81
N VAL A 72 -3.18 -4.62 8.74
CA VAL A 72 -2.93 -3.20 9.04
C VAL A 72 -3.44 -2.26 7.94
N GLY A 73 -3.76 -2.81 6.77
CA GLY A 73 -4.30 -2.11 5.61
C GLY A 73 -4.87 -3.09 4.57
N ILE A 74 -5.55 -2.54 3.57
CA ILE A 74 -6.12 -3.27 2.44
C ILE A 74 -4.97 -3.78 1.56
N PRO A 75 -4.91 -5.08 1.21
CA PRO A 75 -3.87 -5.61 0.33
C PRO A 75 -3.82 -4.84 -0.99
N LEU A 76 -2.62 -4.46 -1.43
CA LEU A 76 -2.41 -3.61 -2.59
C LEU A 76 -1.25 -4.12 -3.43
N GLU A 77 -1.49 -4.33 -4.71
CA GLU A 77 -0.46 -4.58 -5.71
C GLU A 77 -0.24 -3.29 -6.50
N ILE A 78 0.93 -2.69 -6.31
CA ILE A 78 1.31 -1.44 -6.98
C ILE A 78 1.80 -1.77 -8.39
N THR A 79 1.21 -1.13 -9.39
CA THR A 79 1.67 -1.21 -10.80
C THR A 79 2.61 -0.05 -11.12
N THR A 80 2.25 1.17 -10.72
CA THR A 80 3.14 2.33 -10.81
C THR A 80 3.16 3.11 -9.50
N ILE A 81 4.31 3.70 -9.20
CA ILE A 81 4.51 4.57 -8.04
C ILE A 81 5.48 5.69 -8.41
N GLU A 82 5.09 6.92 -8.10
CA GLU A 82 5.84 8.13 -8.42
C GLU A 82 5.83 9.06 -7.19
N VAL A 83 6.96 9.73 -6.92
CA VAL A 83 7.03 10.74 -5.86
C VAL A 83 6.31 12.00 -6.32
N VAL A 84 5.54 12.59 -5.41
CA VAL A 84 4.96 13.93 -5.63
C VAL A 84 5.89 14.94 -4.97
N GLU A 85 6.51 15.80 -5.78
CA GLU A 85 7.29 16.95 -5.29
C GLU A 85 6.40 18.06 -4.74
#